data_AF-A0A7S7NN66-F1
#
_entry.id   AF-A0A7S7NN66-F1
#
_cell.length_a   1.000
_cell.length_b   1.000
_cell.length_c   1.000
_cell.angle_alpha   90.00
_cell.angle_beta   90.00
_cell.angle_gamma   90.00
#
_symmetry.space_group_name_H-M   'P 1'
#
loop_
_entity.id
_entity.type
_entity.pdbx_description
1 polymer ?
#
loop_
_entity_poly.entity_id
_entity_poly.type
_entity_poly.pdbx_seq_one_letter_code
_entity_poly.pdbx_strand_id
1 'polypeptide(L)'
;MTGSQPGHRILSRSIACFAFAGLLGTLPVEAQQKSKLPEAPGRATTEKLCGSCHGTNIFLNRRESREGWSGIVEDMIQRGAKGDDDQWGEVVDYLSQHLSKSTPVARVNVNTADEKDLAAGLGIPDAQGAAIVKYRTEKGKFKTVEDLLKVPGLKAATIEARKSSIDF
;
A
#
# COMPACT_ATOMS: atom_id res chain seq x y z
N MET A 1 82.33 36.07 21.07
CA MET A 1 81.42 36.50 22.14
C MET A 1 80.12 35.72 21.97
N THR A 2 79.79 34.86 22.94
CA THR A 2 78.45 34.35 23.34
C THR A 2 77.39 34.15 22.23
N GLY A 3 76.79 32.99 21.96
CA GLY A 3 76.50 31.76 22.72
C GLY A 3 75.18 31.17 22.17
N SER A 4 74.93 29.90 22.49
CA SER A 4 73.65 29.16 22.40
C SER A 4 73.24 28.48 21.08
N GLN A 5 73.03 27.17 21.23
CA GLN A 5 72.50 26.19 20.27
C GLN A 5 70.99 25.90 20.61
N PRO A 6 70.31 24.88 20.04
CA PRO A 6 69.32 24.97 18.97
C PRO A 6 67.87 24.59 19.40
N GLY A 7 66.93 24.63 18.45
CA GLY A 7 65.72 23.80 18.48
C GLY A 7 64.41 24.55 18.34
N HIS A 8 63.67 24.25 17.27
CA HIS A 8 62.33 23.65 17.31
C HIS A 8 61.64 23.83 15.95
N ARG A 9 61.45 22.70 15.26
CA ARG A 9 60.47 22.57 14.19
C ARG A 9 59.08 22.65 14.83
N ILE A 10 58.24 23.59 14.39
CA ILE A 10 56.79 23.44 14.19
C ILE A 10 56.41 24.53 13.17
N LEU A 11 56.03 24.12 11.96
CA LEU A 11 55.51 25.04 10.94
C LEU A 11 54.10 25.45 11.35
N SER A 12 53.95 26.72 11.75
CA SER A 12 52.67 27.33 12.12
C SER A 12 51.91 27.82 10.88
N ARG A 13 50.59 27.82 11.01
CA ARG A 13 49.54 27.95 10.00
C ARG A 13 49.43 29.35 9.40
N SER A 14 49.10 29.45 8.11
CA SER A 14 48.28 30.52 7.48
C SER A 14 47.86 30.04 6.08
N ILE A 15 46.61 29.60 5.88
CA ILE A 15 45.42 30.33 5.37
C ILE A 15 45.35 30.37 3.82
N ALA A 16 44.20 29.87 3.32
CA ALA A 16 43.57 30.08 2.00
C ALA A 16 44.23 29.34 0.80
N CYS A 17 43.54 28.63 -0.10
CA CYS A 17 42.14 28.66 -0.54
C CYS A 17 41.66 27.21 -0.77
N PHE A 18 40.51 26.82 -0.19
CA PHE A 18 39.82 25.60 -0.62
C PHE A 18 39.02 25.91 -1.88
N ALA A 19 39.52 25.49 -3.04
CA ALA A 19 38.72 25.37 -4.24
C ALA A 19 37.80 24.15 -4.10
N PHE A 20 36.50 24.43 -4.12
CA PHE A 20 35.40 23.50 -4.03
C PHE A 20 35.30 22.66 -5.31
N ALA A 21 35.30 21.33 -5.18
CA ALA A 21 34.76 20.44 -6.21
C ALA A 21 34.17 19.18 -5.54
N GLY A 22 33.29 19.40 -4.56
CA GLY A 22 32.43 18.35 -4.04
C GLY A 22 31.32 18.06 -5.03
N LEU A 23 31.49 17.05 -5.89
CA LEU A 23 30.40 16.50 -6.70
C LEU A 23 29.56 15.54 -5.84
N LEU A 24 28.82 16.09 -4.86
CA LEU A 24 27.67 15.40 -4.27
C LEU A 24 26.47 15.62 -5.19
N GLY A 25 26.42 14.86 -6.28
CA GLY A 25 25.22 14.71 -7.09
C GLY A 25 24.22 13.83 -6.34
N THR A 26 23.15 14.46 -5.87
CA THR A 26 22.03 13.84 -5.16
C THR A 26 21.42 12.70 -5.96
N LEU A 27 21.40 11.48 -5.40
CA LEU A 27 20.45 10.46 -5.86
C LEU A 27 19.03 11.02 -5.61
N PRO A 28 18.10 10.95 -6.58
CA PRO A 28 16.71 11.13 -6.24
C PRO A 28 16.33 9.99 -5.31
N VAL A 29 16.04 10.34 -4.05
CA VAL A 29 15.27 9.49 -3.16
C VAL A 29 13.86 9.43 -3.77
N GLU A 30 13.61 8.45 -4.63
CA GLU A 30 12.23 8.05 -4.96
C GLU A 30 11.71 7.12 -3.85
N ALA A 31 11.67 7.68 -2.63
CA ALA A 31 10.83 7.17 -1.58
C ALA A 31 9.45 7.83 -1.74
N GLN A 32 8.51 7.14 -2.40
CA GLN A 32 7.10 7.47 -2.19
C GLN A 32 6.19 6.23 -2.14
N GLN A 33 6.36 5.49 -1.04
CA GLN A 33 5.33 5.26 -0.02
C GLN A 33 3.94 4.76 -0.47
N LYS A 34 3.80 3.43 -0.43
CA LYS A 34 2.69 2.50 -0.05
C LYS A 34 1.23 2.98 0.22
N SER A 35 0.74 4.10 -0.30
CA SER A 35 -0.64 4.57 -0.07
C SER A 35 -1.18 5.41 -1.24
N LYS A 36 -1.08 4.89 -2.47
CA LYS A 36 -1.57 5.59 -3.67
C LYS A 36 -2.68 4.79 -4.33
N LEU A 37 -3.63 5.53 -4.92
CA LEU A 37 -4.67 4.97 -5.78
C LEU A 37 -4.03 4.12 -6.90
N PRO A 38 -4.61 2.97 -7.30
CA PRO A 38 -4.07 2.16 -8.39
C PRO A 38 -3.83 2.95 -9.68
N GLU A 39 -2.64 2.82 -10.27
CA GLU A 39 -2.28 3.47 -11.54
C GLU A 39 -3.09 2.88 -12.70
N ALA A 40 -4.14 3.56 -13.13
CA ALA A 40 -5.01 3.19 -14.24
C ALA A 40 -5.76 4.42 -14.80
N PRO A 41 -6.34 4.35 -16.02
CA PRO A 41 -7.21 5.41 -16.56
C PRO A 41 -8.31 5.78 -15.56
N GLY A 42 -8.62 7.06 -15.41
CA GLY A 42 -9.55 7.55 -14.38
C GLY A 42 -8.94 7.85 -13.01
N ARG A 43 -7.70 7.41 -12.72
CA ARG A 43 -7.03 7.72 -11.45
C ARG A 43 -6.87 9.23 -11.25
N ALA A 44 -6.35 9.93 -12.27
CA ALA A 44 -6.07 11.36 -12.19
C ALA A 44 -7.35 12.19 -11.99
N THR A 45 -8.43 11.84 -12.70
CA THR A 45 -9.76 12.45 -12.53
C THR A 45 -10.29 12.20 -11.12
N THR A 46 -10.20 10.96 -10.63
CA THR A 46 -10.61 10.58 -9.26
C THR A 46 -9.83 11.36 -8.19
N GLU A 47 -8.50 11.45 -8.33
CA GLU A 47 -7.66 12.21 -7.40
C GLU A 47 -7.99 13.71 -7.41
N LYS A 48 -8.19 14.29 -8.59
CA LYS A 48 -8.55 15.70 -8.75
C LYS A 48 -9.91 16.03 -8.11
N LEU A 49 -10.94 15.22 -8.40
CA LEU A 49 -12.31 15.52 -7.96
C LEU A 49 -12.54 15.17 -6.49
N CYS A 50 -12.18 13.96 -6.07
CA CYS A 50 -12.36 13.53 -4.68
C CYS A 50 -11.35 14.19 -3.73
N GLY A 51 -10.18 14.58 -4.23
CA GLY A 51 -9.14 15.28 -3.46
C GLY A 51 -9.42 16.75 -3.17
N SER A 52 -10.45 17.33 -3.80
CA SER A 52 -10.72 18.78 -3.74
C SER A 52 -11.18 19.27 -2.36
N CYS A 53 -11.82 18.40 -1.56
CA CYS A 53 -12.35 18.72 -0.23
C CYS A 53 -11.69 17.92 0.91
N HIS A 54 -11.20 16.71 0.64
CA HIS A 54 -10.49 15.88 1.61
C HIS A 54 -9.47 14.97 0.91
N GLY A 55 -8.51 14.40 1.65
CA GLY A 55 -7.54 13.46 1.07
C GLY A 55 -8.18 12.17 0.54
N THR A 56 -7.54 11.54 -0.44
CA THR A 56 -8.03 10.27 -1.04
C THR A 56 -7.91 9.08 -0.10
N ASN A 57 -7.09 9.21 0.96
CA ASN A 57 -6.91 8.21 2.01
C ASN A 57 -8.22 7.79 2.70
N ILE A 58 -9.25 8.64 2.66
CA ILE A 58 -10.56 8.34 3.25
C ILE A 58 -11.25 7.16 2.57
N PHE A 59 -11.00 6.94 1.27
CA PHE A 59 -11.69 5.89 0.50
C PHE A 59 -10.77 4.79 -0.05
N LEU A 60 -9.45 4.89 0.09
CA LEU A 60 -8.48 3.89 -0.40
C LEU A 60 -8.80 2.45 0.05
N ASN A 61 -9.35 2.28 1.26
CA ASN A 61 -9.67 0.97 1.84
C ASN A 61 -11.15 0.59 1.71
N ARG A 62 -11.98 1.44 1.12
CA ARG A 62 -13.38 1.14 0.88
C ARG A 62 -13.52 0.22 -0.32
N ARG A 63 -14.43 -0.74 -0.24
CA ARG A 63 -14.77 -1.64 -1.35
C ARG A 63 -16.28 -1.65 -1.52
N GLU A 64 -16.77 -1.25 -2.68
CA GLU A 64 -18.21 -1.18 -2.99
C GLU A 64 -18.53 -1.74 -4.37
N SER A 65 -19.78 -2.14 -4.60
CA SER A 65 -20.24 -2.41 -5.97
C SER A 65 -20.20 -1.12 -6.81
N ARG A 66 -20.36 -1.24 -8.13
CA ARG A 66 -20.53 -0.04 -8.97
C ARG A 66 -21.68 0.85 -8.48
N GLU A 67 -22.81 0.24 -8.13
CA GLU A 67 -23.96 0.94 -7.54
C GLU A 67 -23.62 1.62 -6.21
N GLY A 68 -22.90 0.93 -5.32
CA GLY A 68 -22.47 1.52 -4.04
C GLY A 68 -21.53 2.71 -4.23
N TRP A 69 -20.62 2.64 -5.22
CA TRP A 69 -19.77 3.77 -5.58
C TRP A 69 -20.56 4.93 -6.20
N SER A 70 -21.52 4.65 -7.09
CA SER A 70 -22.42 5.67 -7.62
C SER A 70 -23.15 6.42 -6.51
N GLY A 71 -23.75 5.72 -5.55
CA GLY A 71 -24.46 6.35 -4.44
C GLY A 71 -23.56 7.23 -3.54
N ILE A 72 -22.29 6.85 -3.36
CA ILE A 72 -21.33 7.67 -2.60
C ILE A 72 -20.96 8.94 -3.39
N VAL A 73 -20.68 8.80 -4.69
CA VAL A 73 -20.36 9.95 -5.54
C VAL A 73 -21.54 10.92 -5.59
N GLU A 74 -22.77 10.42 -5.71
CA GLU A 74 -23.99 11.22 -5.66
C GLU A 74 -24.16 11.97 -4.32
N ASP A 75 -23.93 11.32 -3.18
CA ASP A 75 -23.95 11.99 -1.86
C ASP A 75 -22.90 13.13 -1.79
N MET A 76 -21.72 12.95 -2.40
CA MET A 76 -20.71 14.01 -2.46
C MET A 76 -21.13 15.17 -3.39
N ILE A 77 -21.76 14.87 -4.53
CA ILE A 77 -22.32 15.90 -5.44
C ILE A 77 -23.39 16.71 -4.71
N GLN A 78 -24.30 16.05 -3.98
CA GLN A 78 -25.33 16.71 -3.16
C GLN A 78 -24.73 17.61 -2.07
N ARG A 79 -23.56 17.26 -1.54
CA ARG A 79 -22.79 18.07 -0.57
C ARG A 79 -21.95 19.17 -1.22
N GLY A 80 -21.97 19.29 -2.55
CA GLY A 80 -21.32 20.36 -3.30
C GLY A 80 -20.00 20.00 -3.97
N ALA A 81 -19.69 18.71 -4.15
CA ALA A 81 -18.58 18.30 -5.02
C ALA A 81 -18.83 18.78 -6.45
N LYS A 82 -17.79 19.32 -7.09
CA LYS A 82 -17.88 19.94 -8.42
C LYS A 82 -17.20 19.05 -9.47
N GLY A 83 -17.91 18.81 -10.58
CA GLY A 83 -17.48 18.01 -11.72
C GLY A 83 -18.64 17.89 -12.70
N ASP A 84 -18.37 17.51 -13.94
CA ASP A 84 -19.39 17.22 -14.95
C ASP A 84 -19.77 15.72 -14.97
N ASP A 85 -20.87 15.38 -15.64
CA ASP A 85 -21.44 14.03 -15.66
C ASP A 85 -20.47 12.99 -16.23
N ASP A 86 -19.69 13.37 -17.26
CA ASP A 86 -18.70 12.49 -17.88
C ASP A 86 -17.56 12.17 -16.91
N GLN A 87 -17.07 13.18 -16.17
CA GLN A 87 -16.07 12.99 -15.14
C GLN A 87 -16.57 12.11 -14.00
N TRP A 88 -17.82 12.27 -13.56
CA TRP A 88 -18.39 11.42 -12.52
C TRP A 88 -18.58 9.98 -12.99
N GLY A 89 -18.96 9.79 -14.26
CA GLY A 89 -18.96 8.49 -14.91
C GLY A 89 -17.58 7.83 -14.87
N GLU A 90 -16.54 8.56 -15.29
CA GLU A 90 -15.14 8.08 -15.26
C GLU A 90 -14.70 7.70 -13.83
N VAL A 91 -15.05 8.50 -12.83
CA VAL A 91 -14.74 8.22 -11.41
C VAL A 91 -15.44 6.94 -10.94
N VAL A 92 -16.75 6.78 -11.21
CA VAL A 92 -17.49 5.57 -10.81
C VAL A 92 -16.91 4.33 -11.49
N ASP A 93 -16.55 4.42 -12.76
CA ASP A 93 -15.93 3.31 -13.48
C ASP A 93 -14.57 2.94 -12.90
N TYR A 94 -13.72 3.93 -12.61
CA TYR A 94 -12.44 3.71 -11.95
C TYR A 94 -12.60 3.05 -10.57
N LEU A 95 -13.45 3.61 -9.71
CA LEU A 95 -13.69 3.10 -8.35
C LEU A 95 -14.28 1.69 -8.39
N SER A 96 -15.17 1.41 -9.32
CA SER A 96 -15.81 0.10 -9.47
C SER A 96 -14.95 -0.96 -10.19
N GLN A 97 -13.84 -0.57 -10.81
CA GLN A 97 -12.88 -1.54 -11.36
C GLN A 97 -11.76 -1.83 -10.36
N HIS A 98 -11.28 -0.80 -9.66
CA HIS A 98 -10.07 -0.89 -8.86
C HIS A 98 -10.32 -0.96 -7.35
N LEU A 99 -11.49 -0.50 -6.88
CA LEU A 99 -11.90 -0.53 -5.48
C LEU A 99 -13.27 -1.20 -5.32
N SER A 100 -13.57 -2.20 -6.16
CA SER A 100 -14.87 -2.86 -6.13
C SER A 100 -14.99 -3.97 -5.11
N LYS A 101 -16.21 -4.13 -4.59
CA LYS A 101 -16.65 -5.29 -3.81
C LYS A 101 -16.93 -6.50 -4.70
N SER A 102 -17.18 -6.26 -5.99
CA SER A 102 -17.67 -7.22 -6.98
C SER A 102 -16.60 -7.72 -7.96
N THR A 103 -15.39 -7.15 -7.99
CA THR A 103 -14.27 -7.86 -8.62
C THR A 103 -14.13 -9.16 -7.83
N PRO A 104 -14.33 -10.35 -8.43
CA PRO A 104 -14.05 -11.59 -7.72
C PRO A 104 -12.63 -11.45 -7.21
N VAL A 105 -12.46 -11.41 -5.90
CA VAL A 105 -11.17 -11.68 -5.29
C VAL A 105 -10.85 -13.05 -5.85
N ALA A 106 -9.88 -13.12 -6.77
CA ALA A 106 -9.49 -14.36 -7.41
C ALA A 106 -9.43 -15.40 -6.30
N ARG A 107 -10.29 -16.43 -6.38
CA ARG A 107 -10.47 -17.32 -5.25
C ARG A 107 -9.10 -17.92 -4.93
N VAL A 108 -8.69 -17.79 -3.69
CA VAL A 108 -7.40 -18.29 -3.26
C VAL A 108 -7.61 -19.70 -2.72
N ASN A 109 -6.92 -20.66 -3.34
CA ASN A 109 -7.00 -22.04 -2.90
C ASN A 109 -6.15 -22.22 -1.63
N VAL A 110 -6.80 -22.44 -0.49
CA VAL A 110 -6.13 -22.50 0.82
C VAL A 110 -5.23 -23.70 0.99
N ASN A 111 -5.35 -24.70 0.11
CA ASN A 111 -4.53 -25.90 0.13
C ASN A 111 -3.32 -25.84 -0.81
N THR A 112 -3.26 -24.87 -1.73
CA THR A 112 -2.18 -24.79 -2.74
C THR A 112 -1.47 -23.43 -2.82
N ALA A 113 -2.17 -22.32 -2.58
CA ALA A 113 -1.59 -20.98 -2.66
C ALA A 113 -0.45 -20.76 -1.65
N ASP A 114 0.55 -19.96 -1.98
CA ASP A 114 1.64 -19.61 -1.06
C ASP A 114 1.19 -18.62 0.03
N GLU A 115 2.04 -18.37 1.03
CA GLU A 115 1.66 -17.51 2.15
C GLU A 115 1.31 -16.07 1.74
N LYS A 116 1.92 -15.54 0.67
CA LYS A 116 1.69 -14.16 0.22
C LYS A 116 0.40 -14.05 -0.55
N ASP A 117 0.11 -15.02 -1.40
CA ASP A 117 -1.16 -15.11 -2.11
C ASP A 117 -2.32 -15.30 -1.13
N LEU A 118 -2.13 -16.08 -0.05
CA LEU A 118 -3.10 -16.22 1.02
C LEU A 118 -3.31 -14.90 1.78
N ALA A 119 -2.23 -14.19 2.11
CA ALA A 119 -2.30 -12.91 2.78
C ALA A 119 -3.07 -11.88 1.95
N ALA A 120 -2.73 -11.75 0.68
CA ALA A 120 -3.36 -10.83 -0.25
C ALA A 120 -4.82 -11.22 -0.54
N GLY A 121 -5.08 -12.48 -0.87
CA GLY A 121 -6.40 -12.99 -1.27
C GLY A 121 -7.43 -12.95 -0.15
N LEU A 122 -7.00 -13.18 1.09
CA LEU A 122 -7.88 -13.13 2.27
C LEU A 122 -7.85 -11.75 2.98
N GLY A 123 -6.96 -10.85 2.58
CA GLY A 123 -6.76 -9.56 3.25
C GLY A 123 -6.36 -9.73 4.72
N ILE A 124 -5.46 -10.66 4.98
CA ILE A 124 -4.90 -10.97 6.30
C ILE A 124 -3.41 -10.58 6.35
N PRO A 125 -2.81 -10.34 7.53
CA PRO A 125 -1.38 -10.11 7.65
C PRO A 125 -0.55 -11.30 7.17
N ASP A 126 0.64 -11.05 6.64
CA ASP A 126 1.59 -12.07 6.13
C ASP A 126 1.82 -13.21 7.13
N ALA A 127 1.92 -12.89 8.43
CA ALA A 127 2.08 -13.87 9.49
C ALA A 127 0.91 -14.87 9.59
N GLN A 128 -0.32 -14.43 9.29
CA GLN A 128 -1.49 -15.31 9.26
C GLN A 128 -1.50 -16.18 7.99
N GLY A 129 -1.07 -15.64 6.84
CA GLY A 129 -0.86 -16.43 5.63
C GLY A 129 0.14 -17.57 5.87
N ALA A 130 1.27 -17.26 6.50
CA ALA A 130 2.28 -18.27 6.88
C ALA A 130 1.74 -19.30 7.88
N ALA A 131 0.89 -18.87 8.83
CA ALA A 131 0.25 -19.78 9.78
C ALA A 131 -0.68 -20.78 9.09
N ILE A 132 -1.42 -20.38 8.05
CA ILE A 132 -2.26 -21.28 7.24
C ILE A 132 -1.41 -22.33 6.53
N VAL A 133 -0.31 -21.92 5.87
CA VAL A 133 0.61 -22.84 5.18
C VAL A 133 1.24 -23.83 6.16
N LYS A 134 1.68 -23.35 7.32
CA LYS A 134 2.23 -24.20 8.38
C LYS A 134 1.18 -25.21 8.85
N TYR A 135 -0.03 -24.75 9.13
CA TYR A 135 -1.10 -25.60 9.63
C TYR A 135 -1.47 -26.70 8.63
N ARG A 136 -1.65 -26.39 7.35
CA ARG A 136 -1.97 -27.44 6.34
C ARG A 136 -0.84 -28.43 6.12
N THR A 137 0.41 -28.00 6.30
CA THR A 137 1.59 -28.88 6.23
C THR A 137 1.61 -29.87 7.41
N GLU A 138 1.25 -29.42 8.62
CA GLU A 138 1.29 -30.24 9.83
C GLU A 138 0.04 -31.08 10.06
N LYS A 139 -1.14 -30.57 9.67
CA LYS A 139 -2.46 -31.16 10.00
C LYS A 139 -3.18 -31.72 8.78
N GLY A 140 -2.69 -31.44 7.58
CA GLY A 140 -3.32 -31.81 6.32
C GLY A 140 -4.22 -30.72 5.75
N LYS A 141 -4.77 -31.00 4.57
CA LYS A 141 -5.60 -30.06 3.81
C LYS A 141 -6.88 -29.67 4.56
N PHE A 142 -7.28 -28.42 4.43
CA PHE A 142 -8.58 -27.92 4.85
C PHE A 142 -9.67 -28.47 3.94
N LYS A 143 -10.84 -28.79 4.48
CA LYS A 143 -12.01 -29.24 3.71
C LYS A 143 -13.15 -28.23 3.77
N THR A 144 -13.24 -27.47 4.85
CA THR A 144 -14.27 -26.45 5.04
C THR A 144 -13.67 -25.15 5.56
N VAL A 145 -14.48 -24.08 5.51
CA VAL A 145 -14.07 -22.77 6.02
C VAL A 145 -13.82 -22.83 7.53
N GLU A 146 -14.58 -23.65 8.25
CA GLU A 146 -14.46 -23.85 9.69
C GLU A 146 -13.11 -24.49 10.07
N ASP A 147 -12.49 -25.26 9.17
CA ASP A 147 -11.16 -25.81 9.41
C ASP A 147 -10.09 -24.71 9.49
N LEU A 148 -10.24 -23.60 8.77
CA LEU A 148 -9.33 -22.45 8.83
C LEU A 148 -9.36 -21.77 10.20
N LEU A 149 -10.49 -21.84 10.92
CA LEU A 149 -10.61 -21.26 12.26
C LEU A 149 -9.81 -22.03 13.33
N LYS A 150 -9.30 -23.22 12.99
CA LYS A 150 -8.40 -24.00 13.86
C LYS A 150 -6.96 -23.50 13.80
N VAL A 151 -6.63 -22.64 12.83
CA VAL A 151 -5.30 -22.04 12.72
C VAL A 151 -5.13 -20.98 13.82
N PRO A 152 -4.13 -21.12 14.71
CA PRO A 152 -3.92 -20.15 15.79
C PRO A 152 -3.69 -18.74 15.25
N GLY A 153 -4.41 -17.76 15.82
CA GLY A 153 -4.26 -16.36 15.47
C GLY A 153 -5.09 -15.89 14.27
N LEU A 154 -5.84 -16.76 13.58
CA LEU A 154 -6.82 -16.34 12.57
C LEU A 154 -8.04 -15.68 13.23
N LYS A 155 -8.53 -14.59 12.63
CA LYS A 155 -9.73 -13.89 13.10
C LYS A 155 -10.95 -14.41 12.38
N ALA A 156 -11.91 -14.95 13.12
CA ALA A 156 -13.16 -15.48 12.57
C ALA A 156 -13.89 -14.46 11.69
N ALA A 157 -14.06 -13.22 12.16
CA ALA A 157 -14.72 -12.17 11.39
C ALA A 157 -14.09 -11.93 10.00
N THR A 158 -12.76 -12.04 9.88
CA THR A 158 -12.07 -11.87 8.60
C THR A 158 -12.32 -13.04 7.66
N ILE A 159 -12.24 -14.28 8.16
CA ILE A 159 -12.48 -15.49 7.36
C ILE A 159 -13.95 -15.54 6.90
N GLU A 160 -14.88 -15.20 7.79
CA GLU A 160 -16.32 -15.11 7.48
C GLU A 160 -16.61 -14.10 6.38
N ALA A 161 -16.02 -12.90 6.47
CA ALA A 161 -16.17 -11.86 5.45
C ALA A 161 -15.55 -12.22 4.08
N ARG A 162 -14.70 -13.25 4.05
CA ARG A 162 -13.95 -13.70 2.85
C ARG A 162 -14.36 -15.09 2.37
N LYS A 163 -15.48 -15.63 2.85
CA LYS A 163 -16.02 -16.93 2.43
C LYS A 163 -16.14 -17.09 0.90
N SER A 164 -16.53 -16.03 0.20
CA SER A 164 -16.63 -16.03 -1.26
C SER A 164 -15.27 -16.04 -1.99
N SER A 165 -14.18 -15.80 -1.28
CA SER A 165 -12.80 -15.73 -1.79
C SER A 165 -11.98 -17.00 -1.52
N ILE A 166 -12.51 -17.96 -0.75
CA ILE A 166 -11.79 -19.17 -0.31
C ILE A 166 -12.12 -20.34 -1.23
N ASP A 167 -11.10 -21.02 -1.76
CA ASP A 167 -11.20 -22.28 -2.52
C ASP A 167 -10.39 -23.40 -1.85
N PHE A 168 -10.65 -24.68 -2.16
CA PHE A 168 -10.04 -25.85 -1.48
C PHE A 168 -9.31 -26.81 -2.42
#